data_AF-A0A2D6RMX3-F1
#
_entry.id   AF-A0A2D6RMX3-F1
#
_cell.length_a   1.000
_cell.length_b   1.000
_cell.length_c   1.000
_cell.angle_alpha   90.00
_cell.angle_beta   90.00
_cell.angle_gamma   90.00
#
_symmetry.space_group_name_H-M   'P 1'
#
loop_
_entity.id
_entity.type
_entity.pdbx_description
1 polymer ?
#
loop_
_entity_poly.entity_id
_entity_poly.type
_entity_poly.pdbx_seq_one_letter_code
_entity_poly.pdbx_strand_id
1 'polypeptide(L)' 'MQKRGIFWFIIYLVFGVYFINSSFNFIIIPEVISNYNQWIIFFGGILILFGGLNHFRAIRNKKKYITSS' A
#
# COMPACT_ATOMS: atom_id res chain seq x y z
N MET A 1 -19.79 -3.41 2.74
CA MET A 1 -18.79 -2.76 1.86
C MET A 1 -17.66 -2.03 2.61
N GLN A 2 -17.93 -1.18 3.61
CA GLN A 2 -16.88 -0.39 4.31
C GLN A 2 -15.78 -1.22 4.99
N LYS A 3 -16.13 -2.32 5.68
CA LYS A 3 -15.16 -3.16 6.40
C LYS A 3 -14.10 -3.79 5.48
N ARG A 4 -14.49 -4.22 4.28
CA ARG A 4 -13.57 -4.75 3.25
C ARG A 4 -12.60 -3.69 2.74
N GLY A 5 -13.07 -2.46 2.52
CA GLY A 5 -12.22 -1.36 2.05
C GLY A 5 -11.15 -0.96 3.06
N ILE A 6 -11.50 -0.92 4.34
CA ILE A 6 -10.57 -0.64 5.43
C ILE A 6 -9.54 -1.77 5.58
N PHE A 7 -9.97 -3.03 5.49
CA PHE A 7 -9.06 -4.18 5.54
C PHE A 7 -7.99 -4.11 4.44
N TRP A 8 -8.39 -3.87 3.19
CA TRP A 8 -7.44 -3.69 2.09
C TRP A 8 -6.53 -2.48 2.30
N PHE A 9 -7.06 -1.36 2.80
CA PHE A 9 -6.25 -0.18 3.10
C PHE A 9 -5.16 -0.47 4.15
N ILE A 10 -5.48 -1.23 5.21
CA ILE A 10 -4.50 -1.64 6.22
C ILE A 10 -3.42 -2.53 5.59
N ILE A 11 -3.79 -3.45 4.69
CA ILE A 11 -2.81 -4.26 3.95
C ILE A 11 -1.86 -3.37 3.15
N TYR A 12 -2.39 -2.42 2.35
CA TYR A 12 -1.55 -1.48 1.61
C TYR A 12 -0.60 -0.71 2.53
N LEU A 13 -1.08 -0.28 3.70
CA LEU A 13 -0.29 0.46 4.67
C LEU A 13 0.85 -0.39 5.24
N VAL A 14 0.55 -1.62 5.69
CA VAL A 14 1.55 -2.54 6.26
C VAL A 14 2.64 -2.87 5.24
N PHE A 15 2.25 -3.28 4.03
CA PHE A 15 3.23 -3.61 2.99
C PHE A 15 4.02 -2.39 2.51
N GLY A 16 3.37 -1.24 2.32
CA GLY A 16 4.06 -0.02 1.88
C GLY A 16 5.10 0.45 2.90
N VAL A 17 4.75 0.48 4.18
CA VAL A 17 5.69 0.83 5.26
C VAL A 17 6.81 -0.22 5.38
N TYR A 18 6.49 -1.52 5.25
CA TYR A 18 7.50 -2.58 5.28
C TYR A 18 8.53 -2.42 4.16
N PHE A 19 8.10 -2.19 2.92
CA PHE A 19 9.02 -2.00 1.78
C PHE A 19 9.86 -0.72 1.93
N ILE A 20 9.26 0.38 2.39
CA ILE A 20 10.02 1.61 2.67
C ILE A 20 11.06 1.34 3.76
N ASN A 21 10.68 0.71 4.88
CA ASN A 21 11.63 0.43 5.96
C ASN A 21 12.75 -0.54 5.52
N SER A 22 12.38 -1.56 4.73
CA SER A 22 13.31 -2.52 4.14
C SER A 22 14.31 -1.84 3.19
N SER A 23 13.88 -0.81 2.46
CA SER A 23 14.78 -0.02 1.61
C SER A 23 15.82 0.80 2.38
N PHE A 24 15.73 0.89 3.71
CA PHE A 24 16.77 1.49 4.55
C PHE A 24 17.64 0.42 5.26
N ASN A 25 17.48 -0.86 4.89
CA ASN A 25 18.14 -2.00 5.52
C ASN A 25 17.89 -2.14 7.04
N PHE A 26 16.81 -1.57 7.58
CA PHE A 26 16.44 -1.74 8.99
C PHE A 26 15.99 -3.17 9.33
N ILE A 27 15.54 -3.94 8.32
CA ILE A 27 15.10 -5.33 8.46
C ILE A 27 15.75 -6.16 7.36
N ILE A 28 16.28 -7.33 7.71
CA ILE A 28 16.91 -8.28 6.78
C ILE A 28 15.85 -8.76 5.79
N ILE A 29 16.08 -8.48 4.52
CA ILE A 29 15.22 -8.88 3.39
C ILE A 29 15.70 -10.24 2.87
N PRO A 30 14.81 -11.13 2.43
CA PRO A 30 15.20 -12.38 1.77
C PRO A 30 16.17 -12.13 0.60
N GLU A 31 17.06 -13.10 0.36
CA GLU A 31 18.11 -13.04 -0.68
C GLU A 31 17.56 -12.76 -2.10
N VAL A 32 16.32 -13.18 -2.37
CA VAL A 32 15.62 -12.89 -3.62
C VAL A 32 15.42 -11.38 -3.81
N ILE A 33 15.12 -10.66 -2.73
CA ILE A 33 14.78 -9.23 -2.76
C ILE A 33 16.04 -8.37 -2.59
N SER A 34 17.09 -8.89 -1.92
CA SER A 34 18.34 -8.16 -1.72
C SER A 34 19.11 -7.86 -3.03
N ASN A 35 18.83 -8.62 -4.10
CA ASN A 35 19.43 -8.40 -5.41
C ASN A 35 18.76 -7.26 -6.21
N TYR A 36 17.62 -6.74 -5.75
CA TYR A 36 16.96 -5.62 -6.42
C TYR A 36 17.53 -4.28 -5.95
N ASN A 37 17.48 -3.29 -6.85
CA ASN A 37 17.92 -1.94 -6.51
C ASN A 37 17.04 -1.37 -5.39
N GLN A 38 17.71 -0.92 -4.33
CA GLN A 38 17.12 -0.38 -3.11
C GLN A 38 16.14 0.78 -3.39
N TRP A 39 16.41 1.61 -4.41
CA TRP A 39 15.51 2.66 -4.87
C TRP A 39 14.21 2.12 -5.47
N ILE A 40 14.26 0.99 -6.20
CA ILE A 40 13.06 0.35 -6.77
C ILE A 40 12.16 -0.13 -5.63
N ILE A 41 12.75 -0.71 -4.58
CA ILE A 41 12.01 -1.17 -3.39
C ILE A 41 11.35 0.02 -2.68
N PHE A 42 12.09 1.12 -2.51
CA PHE A 42 11.58 2.35 -1.91
C PHE A 42 10.40 2.95 -2.70
N PHE A 43 10.59 3.17 -4.01
CA PHE A 43 9.53 3.69 -4.88
C PHE A 43 8.35 2.73 -4.98
N GLY A 44 8.58 1.43 -4.97
CA GLY A 44 7.54 0.40 -4.88
C GLY A 44 6.70 0.57 -3.61
N GLY A 45 7.34 0.71 -2.44
CA GLY A 45 6.65 0.97 -1.18
C GLY A 45 5.80 2.26 -1.22
N ILE A 46 6.34 3.34 -1.77
CA ILE A 46 5.59 4.60 -1.96
C ILE A 46 4.37 4.40 -2.87
N LEU A 47 4.54 3.72 -4.01
CA LEU A 47 3.44 3.44 -4.94
C LEU A 47 2.34 2.59 -4.30
N ILE A 48 2.71 1.62 -3.46
CA ILE A 48 1.75 0.81 -2.69
C ILE A 48 0.93 1.70 -1.76
N LEU A 49 1.55 2.66 -1.05
CA LEU A 49 0.83 3.61 -0.19
C LEU A 49 -0.11 4.52 -1.00
N PHE A 50 0.34 5.06 -2.12
CA PHE A 50 -0.50 5.85 -3.03
C PHE A 50 -1.68 5.03 -3.58
N GLY A 51 -1.43 3.77 -3.94
CA GLY A 51 -2.45 2.82 -4.37
C GLY A 51 -3.52 2.60 -3.29
N GLY A 52 -3.10 2.39 -2.03
CA GLY A 52 -4.00 2.27 -0.89
C GLY A 52 -4.87 3.50 -0.68
N LEU A 53 -4.28 4.71 -0.74
CA LEU A 53 -5.03 5.98 -0.64
C LEU A 53 -6.05 6.13 -1.78
N ASN A 54 -5.65 5.81 -3.01
CA ASN A 54 -6.55 5.90 -4.16
C ASN A 54 -7.70 4.88 -4.08
N HIS A 55 -7.40 3.65 -3.67
CA HIS A 55 -8.40 2.61 -3.42
C HIS A 55 -9.42 3.04 -2.36
N PHE A 56 -8.96 3.63 -1.25
CA PHE A 56 -9.84 4.14 -0.20
C PHE A 56 -10.73 5.28 -0.70
N ARG A 57 -10.17 6.21 -1.49
CA ARG A 57 -10.93 7.30 -2.15
C ARG A 57 -11.99 6.76 -3.11
N ALA A 58 -11.65 5.77 -3.93
CA ALA A 58 -12.58 5.16 -4.89
C ALA A 58 -13.77 4.49 -4.19
N ILE A 59 -13.51 3.74 -3.11
CA ILE A 59 -14.59 3.11 -2.31
C ILE A 59 -15.49 4.18 -1.66
N ARG A 60 -14.91 5.26 -1.13
CA ARG A 60 -15.67 6.37 -0.54
C ARG A 60 -16.60 7.02 -1.57
N ASN A 61 -16.08 7.29 -2.77
CA ASN A 61 -16.86 7.90 -3.85
C ASN A 61 -17.97 6.98 -4.35
N LYS A 62 -17.70 5.67 -4.52
CA LYS A 62 -18.73 4.70 -4.90
C LYS A 62 -19.88 4.63 -3.90
N LYS A 63 -19.58 4.70 -2.60
CA LYS A 63 -20.62 4.73 -1.55
C LYS A 63 -21.51 5.98 -1.66
N LYS A 64 -20.92 7.15 -1.95
CA LYS A 64 -21.65 8.41 -2.10
C LYS A 64 -22.69 8.37 -3.23
N TYR A 65 -22.31 7.80 -4.37
CA TYR A 65 -23.22 7.63 -5.53
C TYR A 65 -24.41 6.72 -5.22
N ILE A 66 -24.19 5.60 -4.52
CA ILE A 66 -25.28 4.66 -4.17
C ILE A 66 -26.28 5.27 -3.18
N THR A 67 -25.83 6.18 -2.31
CA THR A 67 -26.72 6.83 -1.33
C THR A 67 -27.48 8.05 -1.88
N SER A 68 -27.14 8.53 -3.08
CA SER A 68 -27.78 9.69 -3.73
C SER A 68 -28.75 9.32 -4.85
N SER A 69 -28.93 8.03 -5.12
CA SER A 69 -29.84 7.44 -6.10
C SER A 69 -30.96 6.68 -5.40
#